data_AF-A0A6G3XQS8-F1
#
_entry.id   AF-A0A6G3XQS8-F1
#
_cell.length_a   1.000
_cell.length_b   1.000
_cell.length_c   1.000
_cell.angle_alpha   90.00
_cell.angle_beta   90.00
_cell.angle_gamma   90.00
#
_symmetry.space_group_name_H-M   'P 1'
#
loop_
_entity.id
_entity.type
_entity.pdbx_description
1 polymer ?
#
loop_
_entity_poly.entity_id
_entity_poly.type
_entity_poly.pdbx_seq_one_letter_code
_entity_poly.pdbx_strand_id
1 'polypeptide(L)'
;MMAMSKNNDEPEKASRPYDTGRDGFVLGEGAGVVILESAEHAAARGAKVYCEVLGQGLSADAHHIAQPEPTGRGIAAAMQNLLDTSDLKPS
;
A
#
# COMPACT_ATOMS: atom_id res chain seq x y z
N MET A 1 -7.82 -16.37 -11.61
CA MET A 1 -7.78 -15.95 -10.19
C MET A 1 -9.16 -15.43 -9.84
N MET A 2 -9.81 -16.00 -8.81
CA MET A 2 -11.03 -15.43 -8.25
C MET A 2 -10.62 -14.36 -7.23
N ALA A 3 -11.41 -13.31 -7.09
CA ALA A 3 -11.05 -12.17 -6.25
C ALA A 3 -11.12 -12.52 -4.74
N MET A 4 -12.20 -13.15 -4.29
CA MET A 4 -12.45 -13.45 -2.88
C MET A 4 -12.10 -14.89 -2.51
N SER A 5 -11.64 -15.09 -1.28
CA SER A 5 -11.43 -16.42 -0.67
C SER A 5 -12.74 -17.22 -0.61
N LYS A 6 -12.63 -18.56 -0.70
CA LYS A 6 -13.75 -19.49 -0.52
C LYS A 6 -13.62 -20.33 0.75
N ASN A 7 -12.65 -20.01 1.61
CA ASN A 7 -12.47 -20.69 2.88
C ASN A 7 -13.56 -20.27 3.88
N ASN A 8 -14.76 -20.84 3.70
CA ASN A 8 -15.94 -20.55 4.51
C ASN A 8 -16.00 -21.39 5.79
N ASP A 9 -15.27 -22.51 5.84
CA ASP A 9 -15.25 -23.43 6.99
C ASP A 9 -14.38 -22.90 8.13
N GLU A 10 -13.29 -22.18 7.81
CA GLU A 10 -12.38 -21.53 8.76
C GLU A 10 -12.17 -20.04 8.41
N PRO A 11 -13.22 -19.20 8.50
CA PRO A 11 -13.21 -17.82 8.01
C PRO A 11 -12.16 -16.94 8.70
N GLU A 12 -11.87 -17.17 9.99
CA GLU A 12 -10.82 -16.47 10.74
C GLU A 12 -9.41 -16.74 10.23
N LYS A 13 -9.23 -17.80 9.42
CA LYS A 13 -7.96 -18.15 8.76
C LYS A 13 -7.95 -17.81 7.27
N ALA A 14 -9.02 -17.24 6.71
CA ALA A 14 -9.15 -17.03 5.27
C ALA A 14 -8.16 -15.97 4.73
N SER A 15 -7.93 -14.89 5.47
CA SER A 15 -6.95 -13.86 5.10
C SER A 15 -5.53 -14.33 5.43
N ARG A 16 -4.82 -14.84 4.42
CA ARG A 16 -3.45 -15.38 4.54
C ARG A 16 -2.50 -14.88 3.43
N PRO A 17 -2.15 -13.58 3.41
CA PRO A 17 -1.22 -13.05 2.39
C PRO A 17 0.09 -13.84 2.32
N TYR A 18 0.60 -14.07 1.11
CA TYR A 18 1.84 -14.80 0.80
C TYR A 18 1.87 -16.30 1.15
N ASP A 19 0.89 -16.82 1.88
CA ASP A 19 0.77 -18.25 2.18
C ASP A 19 0.56 -19.07 0.89
N THR A 20 1.05 -20.32 0.87
CA THR A 20 0.93 -21.23 -0.28
C THR A 20 -0.50 -21.69 -0.51
N GLY A 21 -1.32 -21.72 0.55
CA GLY A 21 -2.75 -22.05 0.52
C GLY A 21 -3.67 -20.84 0.38
N ARG A 22 -3.16 -19.64 0.06
CA ARG A 22 -4.00 -18.46 -0.21
C ARG A 22 -4.86 -18.65 -1.46
N ASP A 23 -6.11 -18.22 -1.42
CA ASP A 23 -7.08 -18.46 -2.49
C ASP A 23 -7.91 -17.22 -2.91
N GLY A 24 -7.66 -16.07 -2.28
CA GLY A 24 -8.30 -14.79 -2.58
C GLY A 24 -8.18 -13.83 -1.39
N PHE A 25 -8.67 -12.60 -1.53
CA PHE A 25 -8.76 -11.67 -0.40
C PHE A 25 -10.05 -11.89 0.40
N VAL A 26 -10.09 -11.35 1.63
CA VAL A 26 -11.32 -11.24 2.43
C VAL A 26 -11.76 -9.78 2.39
N LEU A 27 -13.01 -9.54 1.97
CA LEU A 27 -13.55 -8.19 1.87
C LEU A 27 -13.81 -7.63 3.28
N GLY A 28 -13.25 -6.45 3.57
CA GLY A 28 -13.51 -5.70 4.79
C GLY A 28 -14.14 -4.34 4.48
N GLU A 29 -14.67 -3.69 5.51
CA GLU A 29 -15.25 -2.34 5.44
C GLU A 29 -14.67 -1.43 6.53
N GLY A 30 -14.64 -0.12 6.28
CA GLY A 30 -14.12 0.88 7.21
C GLY A 30 -13.59 2.14 6.50
N ALA A 31 -13.13 3.10 7.30
CA ALA A 31 -12.47 4.32 6.81
C ALA A 31 -11.27 4.68 7.70
N GLY A 32 -10.22 5.22 7.07
CA GLY A 32 -9.04 5.78 7.75
C GLY A 32 -8.85 7.24 7.36
N VAL A 33 -8.48 8.09 8.32
CA VAL A 33 -8.28 9.53 8.11
C VAL A 33 -6.95 9.93 8.72
N VAL A 34 -6.18 10.72 7.96
CA VAL A 34 -4.97 11.39 8.44
C VAL A 34 -5.11 12.90 8.25
N ILE A 35 -4.47 13.66 9.13
CA ILE A 35 -4.40 15.12 9.02
C ILE A 35 -2.98 15.46 8.57
N LEU A 36 -2.87 16.02 7.37
CA LEU A 36 -1.62 16.56 6.83
C LEU A 36 -1.58 18.06 7.06
N GLU A 37 -0.41 18.54 7.46
CA GLU A 37 -0.17 19.91 7.88
C GLU A 37 1.30 20.25 7.60
N SER A 38 1.61 21.52 7.35
CA SER A 38 3.01 21.92 7.25
C SER A 38 3.71 21.77 8.61
N ALA A 39 5.00 21.45 8.58
CA ALA A 39 5.78 21.27 9.81
C ALA A 39 5.79 22.56 10.66
N GLU A 40 5.86 23.72 10.00
CA GLU A 40 5.88 25.02 10.67
C GLU A 40 4.55 25.32 11.38
N HIS A 41 3.43 25.04 10.73
CA HIS A 41 2.11 25.27 11.31
C HIS A 41 1.84 24.29 12.46
N ALA A 42 2.20 23.02 12.28
CA ALA A 42 2.12 22.00 13.33
C ALA A 42 2.97 22.39 14.55
N ALA A 43 4.21 22.85 14.34
CA ALA A 43 5.09 23.31 15.42
C ALA A 43 4.55 24.55 16.12
N ALA A 44 4.05 25.54 15.38
CA ALA A 44 3.53 26.80 15.94
C ALA A 44 2.35 26.58 16.91
N ARG A 45 1.51 25.58 16.66
CA ARG A 45 0.38 25.22 17.53
C ARG A 45 0.68 24.10 18.54
N GLY A 46 1.90 23.59 18.59
CA GLY A 46 2.29 22.48 19.47
C GLY A 46 1.58 21.15 19.15
N ALA A 47 1.34 20.87 17.87
CA ALA A 47 0.70 19.64 17.43
C ALA A 47 1.54 18.40 17.75
N LYS A 48 0.88 17.28 18.07
CA LYS A 48 1.54 15.97 18.10
C LYS A 48 1.84 15.51 16.67
N VAL A 49 3.12 15.36 16.36
CA VAL A 49 3.58 14.80 15.09
C VAL A 49 3.76 13.29 15.23
N TYR A 50 3.13 12.52 14.34
CA TYR A 50 3.24 11.06 14.31
C TYR A 50 4.36 10.59 13.37
N CYS A 51 4.44 11.20 12.21
CA CYS A 51 5.46 10.97 11.20
C CYS A 51 5.51 12.16 10.24
N GLU A 52 6.51 12.15 9.37
CA GLU A 52 6.64 13.06 8.23
C GLU A 52 6.33 12.30 6.94
N VAL A 53 5.60 12.93 6.01
CA VAL A 53 5.34 12.38 4.69
C VAL A 53 6.48 12.80 3.75
N LEU A 54 7.38 11.87 3.47
CA LEU A 54 8.61 12.14 2.71
C LEU A 54 8.42 12.19 1.20
N GLY A 55 7.34 11.61 0.66
CA GLY A 55 7.05 11.64 -0.76
C GLY A 55 6.09 10.56 -1.22
N GLN A 56 5.88 10.51 -2.53
CA GLN A 56 5.07 9.50 -3.21
C GLN A 56 5.70 9.13 -4.55
N GLY A 57 5.70 7.84 -4.89
CA GLY A 57 6.06 7.35 -6.21
C GLY A 57 4.87 6.70 -6.89
N LEU A 58 4.69 6.97 -8.19
CA LEU A 58 3.57 6.48 -8.99
C LEU A 58 4.08 5.79 -10.26
N SER A 59 3.34 4.78 -10.71
CA SER A 59 3.57 4.10 -11.99
C SER A 59 2.24 3.56 -12.53
N ALA A 60 2.25 3.09 -13.78
CA ALA A 60 1.14 2.34 -14.36
C ALA A 60 1.66 1.07 -15.05
N ASP A 61 1.02 -0.07 -14.76
CA ASP A 61 1.36 -1.34 -15.39
C ASP A 61 1.07 -1.33 -16.90
N ALA A 62 -0.01 -0.66 -17.32
CA ALA A 62 -0.53 -0.65 -18.69
C ALA A 62 -0.63 -2.08 -19.29
N HIS A 63 -1.04 -3.05 -18.47
CA HIS A 63 -0.99 -4.49 -18.81
C HIS A 63 -2.40 -5.11 -18.95
N HIS A 64 -3.15 -5.19 -17.85
CA HIS A 64 -4.49 -5.79 -17.81
C HIS A 64 -5.36 -5.04 -16.79
N ILE A 65 -6.67 -5.02 -16.99
CA ILE A 65 -7.59 -4.23 -16.14
C ILE A 65 -7.65 -4.69 -14.68
N ALA A 66 -7.39 -5.97 -14.41
CA ALA A 66 -7.51 -6.56 -13.07
C ALA A 66 -6.38 -7.52 -12.67
N GLN A 67 -5.49 -7.88 -13.60
CA GLN A 67 -4.39 -8.81 -13.32
C GLN A 67 -3.11 -7.98 -13.22
N PRO A 68 -2.26 -8.23 -12.21
CA PRO A 68 -1.00 -7.51 -12.08
C PRO A 68 -0.06 -7.85 -13.25
N GLU A 69 0.84 -6.92 -13.57
CA GLU A 69 1.94 -7.23 -14.48
C GLU A 69 2.82 -8.36 -13.88
N PRO A 70 3.10 -9.46 -14.61
CA PRO A 70 3.68 -10.67 -14.03
C PRO A 70 5.09 -10.53 -13.45
N THR A 71 5.88 -9.56 -13.91
CA THR A 71 7.24 -9.32 -13.42
C THR A 71 7.28 -8.36 -12.23
N GLY A 72 6.16 -7.70 -11.91
CA GLY A 72 6.07 -6.68 -10.87
C GLY A 72 6.76 -5.37 -11.24
N ARG A 73 7.07 -5.14 -12.52
CA ARG A 73 7.87 -3.98 -12.96
C ARG A 73 7.22 -2.63 -12.61
N GLY A 74 5.89 -2.54 -12.62
CA GLY A 74 5.20 -1.30 -12.27
C GLY A 74 5.38 -0.97 -10.80
N ILE A 75 5.09 -1.90 -9.89
CA ILE A 75 5.31 -1.70 -8.45
C ILE A 75 6.77 -1.34 -8.15
N ALA A 76 7.72 -2.02 -8.80
CA ALA A 76 9.14 -1.68 -8.68
C ALA A 76 9.44 -0.25 -9.16
N ALA A 77 8.87 0.17 -10.29
CA ALA A 77 9.02 1.53 -10.80
C ALA A 77 8.37 2.59 -9.88
N ALA A 78 7.22 2.31 -9.26
CA ALA A 78 6.61 3.21 -8.28
C ALA A 78 7.54 3.42 -7.07
N MET A 79 8.14 2.34 -6.54
CA MET A 79 9.12 2.44 -5.46
C MET A 79 10.36 3.23 -5.89
N GLN A 80 10.89 2.95 -7.09
CA GLN A 80 12.06 3.67 -7.61
C GLN A 80 11.76 5.17 -7.79
N ASN A 81 10.59 5.53 -8.31
CA ASN A 81 10.18 6.92 -8.48
C ASN A 81 10.13 7.68 -7.15
N LEU A 82 9.69 7.03 -6.06
CA LEU A 82 9.77 7.62 -4.71
C LEU A 82 11.22 7.88 -4.29
N LEU A 83 12.09 6.90 -4.47
CA LEU A 83 13.50 6.99 -4.10
C LEU A 83 14.23 8.07 -4.92
N ASP A 84 13.93 8.19 -6.21
CA ASP A 84 14.56 9.17 -7.10
C ASP A 84 14.17 10.62 -6.76
N THR A 85 12.99 10.82 -6.16
CA THR A 85 12.48 12.14 -5.75
C THR A 85 12.61 12.42 -4.26
N SER A 86 13.29 11.57 -3.50
CA SER A 86 13.49 11.75 -2.05
C SER A 86 14.95 11.52 -1.68
N ASP A 87 15.34 11.96 -0.49
CA ASP A 87 16.70 11.72 0.03
C ASP A 87 16.86 10.30 0.63
N LEU A 88 15.90 9.40 0.38
CA LEU A 88 15.90 8.04 0.90
C LEU A 88 16.81 7.13 0.07
N LYS A 89 17.57 6.28 0.76
CA LYS A 89 18.39 5.23 0.15
C LYS A 89 17.99 3.87 0.71
N PRO A 90 17.84 2.83 -0.14
CA PRO A 90 17.75 1.46 0.33
C PRO A 90 18.98 1.10 1.17
N SER A 91 18.76 0.38 2.26
CA SER A 91 19.80 -0.12 3.17
C SER A 91 20.39 -1.44 2.70
#